data_AF-A0A0D1BZF7-F1
#
_entry.id   AF-A0A0D1BZF7-F1
#
_cell.length_a   1.000
_cell.length_b   1.000
_cell.length_c   1.000
_cell.angle_alpha   90.00
_cell.angle_beta   90.00
_cell.angle_gamma   90.00
#
_symmetry.space_group_name_H-M   'P 1'
#
loop_
_entity.id
_entity.type
_entity.pdbx_description
1 polymer ?
#
loop_
_entity_poly.entity_id
_entity_poly.type
_entity_poly.pdbx_seq_one_letter_code
_entity_poly.pdbx_strand_id
1 'polypeptide(L)'
;MTRKAQSPEPADLSCEVCGQMPEPTKARLTLANIAVMLPIELLVHAAVVETHLPYVAKVLVLTLTATVLVIWVAEPSASRMLRSWLHGPALRHRKRLNTAPALWRARTVLRDQPGSLQKITQALARLDTNILSIHIHPVAGGVLDEFVLSAPGNVGERELLEALRDGGGRHPHVWPTTALAMADGQTKALSLAARIAGNPDELPLAVAELLSARIVPVTAEGRQELAASADAGTVLKIPTAWHGPVTFYRPGEPFTPAESARAHRLAELAEMLAYSDNR
;
A
#
# COMPACT_ATOMS: atom_id res chain seq x y z
N MET A 1 29.47 -30.82 17.54
CA MET A 1 28.09 -31.15 17.13
C MET A 1 27.57 -30.03 16.24
N THR A 2 27.69 -30.22 14.94
CA THR A 2 27.30 -29.27 13.89
C THR A 2 25.77 -29.23 13.80
N ARG A 3 25.17 -28.09 14.17
CA ARG A 3 23.75 -27.81 13.90
C ARG A 3 23.57 -27.79 12.39
N LYS A 4 22.98 -28.86 11.86
CA LYS A 4 22.58 -28.95 10.45
C LYS A 4 21.62 -27.78 10.19
N ALA A 5 22.05 -26.83 9.37
CA ALA A 5 21.18 -25.75 8.91
C ALA A 5 19.96 -26.39 8.25
N GLN A 6 18.79 -26.26 8.90
CA GLN A 6 17.53 -26.62 8.29
C GLN A 6 17.32 -25.69 7.09
N SER A 7 17.10 -26.29 5.92
CA SER A 7 16.85 -25.60 4.66
C SER A 7 15.75 -24.53 4.84
N PRO A 8 15.95 -23.29 4.35
CA PRO A 8 15.03 -22.16 4.60
C PRO A 8 13.75 -22.19 3.76
N GLU A 9 13.59 -23.16 2.84
CA GLU A 9 12.47 -23.18 1.89
C GLU A 9 11.04 -23.36 2.47
N PRO A 10 10.77 -24.05 3.60
CA PRO A 10 9.39 -24.28 4.02
C PRO A 10 8.73 -23.05 4.68
N ALA A 11 9.51 -22.10 5.20
CA ALA A 11 8.97 -20.90 5.86
C ALA A 11 8.34 -19.91 4.86
N ASP A 12 8.89 -19.83 3.64
CA ASP A 12 8.37 -18.97 2.56
C ASP A 12 7.04 -19.48 1.97
N LEU A 13 6.73 -20.77 2.18
CA LEU A 13 5.59 -21.47 1.59
C LEU A 13 4.32 -21.45 2.45
N SER A 14 4.44 -21.27 3.76
CA SER A 14 3.30 -21.24 4.68
C SER A 14 2.73 -19.84 4.83
N CYS A 15 1.41 -19.74 4.96
CA CYS A 15 0.76 -18.51 5.41
C CYS A 15 1.17 -18.20 6.86
N GLU A 16 1.51 -16.94 7.16
CA GLU A 16 1.92 -16.53 8.51
C GLU A 16 0.78 -16.56 9.53
N VAL A 17 -0.47 -16.44 9.07
CA VAL A 17 -1.66 -16.40 9.93
C VAL A 17 -2.18 -17.81 10.23
N CYS A 18 -2.26 -18.68 9.22
CA CYS A 18 -2.88 -20.00 9.37
C CYS A 18 -1.94 -21.19 9.21
N GLY A 19 -0.66 -20.97 8.85
CA GLY A 19 0.34 -22.02 8.68
C GLY A 19 0.10 -22.97 7.49
N GLN A 20 -1.00 -22.80 6.76
CA GLN A 20 -1.36 -23.65 5.63
C GLN A 20 -0.57 -23.28 4.37
N MET A 21 -0.29 -24.29 3.54
CA MET A 21 0.33 -24.12 2.22
C MET A 21 -0.76 -23.88 1.16
N PRO A 22 -0.51 -23.06 0.13
CA PRO A 22 -1.46 -22.86 -0.96
C PRO A 22 -1.65 -24.16 -1.75
N GLU A 23 -2.90 -24.57 -1.99
CA GLU A 23 -3.18 -25.79 -2.75
C GLU A 23 -2.66 -25.68 -4.20
N PRO A 24 -1.90 -26.68 -4.69
CA PRO A 24 -1.45 -26.70 -6.07
C PRO A 24 -2.63 -27.04 -7.00
N THR A 25 -2.59 -26.55 -8.23
CA THR A 25 -3.62 -26.89 -9.21
C THR A 25 -3.60 -28.38 -9.55
N LYS A 26 -4.78 -28.95 -9.82
CA LYS A 26 -4.93 -30.38 -10.19
C LYS A 26 -4.00 -30.78 -11.34
N ALA A 27 -3.86 -29.94 -12.36
CA ALA A 27 -2.97 -30.21 -13.50
C ALA A 27 -1.49 -30.35 -13.12
N ARG A 28 -1.01 -29.55 -12.16
CA ARG A 28 0.39 -29.60 -11.69
C ARG A 28 0.66 -30.81 -10.81
N LEU A 29 -0.32 -31.19 -9.99
CA LEU A 29 -0.28 -32.46 -9.26
C LEU A 29 -0.20 -33.64 -10.24
N THR A 30 -1.04 -33.65 -11.27
CA THR A 30 -1.00 -34.71 -12.29
C THR A 30 0.34 -34.75 -13.03
N LEU A 31 0.89 -33.60 -13.45
CA LEU A 31 2.21 -33.54 -14.09
C LEU A 31 3.34 -33.99 -13.18
N ALA A 32 3.31 -33.60 -11.90
CA ALA A 32 4.29 -34.05 -10.90
C ALA A 32 4.24 -35.58 -10.73
N ASN A 33 3.04 -36.16 -10.64
CA ASN A 33 2.85 -37.60 -10.55
C ASN A 33 3.37 -38.33 -11.79
N ILE A 34 3.05 -37.82 -12.99
CA ILE A 34 3.56 -38.37 -14.25
C ILE A 34 5.09 -38.29 -14.31
N ALA A 35 5.69 -37.15 -13.93
CA ALA A 35 7.14 -36.95 -13.97
C ALA A 35 7.91 -37.91 -13.05
N VAL A 36 7.31 -38.32 -11.93
CA VAL A 36 7.91 -39.31 -11.01
C VAL A 36 7.71 -40.74 -11.52
N MET A 37 6.54 -41.05 -12.06
CA MET A 37 6.16 -42.42 -12.44
C MET A 37 6.75 -42.84 -13.79
N LEU A 38 6.72 -41.96 -14.79
CA LEU A 38 7.09 -42.26 -16.17
C LEU A 38 8.52 -42.80 -16.32
N PRO A 39 9.57 -42.25 -15.69
CA PRO A 39 10.94 -42.74 -15.86
C PRO A 39 11.11 -44.17 -15.33
N ILE A 40 10.42 -44.49 -14.23
CA ILE A 40 10.49 -45.81 -13.59
C ILE A 40 9.74 -46.83 -14.45
N GLU A 41 8.55 -46.49 -14.94
CA GLU A 41 7.81 -47.36 -15.86
C GLU A 41 8.60 -47.63 -17.14
N LEU A 42 9.21 -46.61 -17.75
CA LEU A 42 10.00 -46.76 -18.97
C LEU A 42 11.23 -47.66 -18.76
N LEU A 43 11.90 -47.52 -17.61
CA LEU A 43 13.07 -48.32 -17.25
C LEU A 43 12.68 -49.78 -17.01
N VAL A 44 11.57 -50.02 -16.32
CA VAL A 44 11.06 -51.38 -16.07
C VAL A 44 10.61 -52.02 -17.38
N HIS A 45 9.94 -51.28 -18.28
CA HIS A 45 9.61 -51.75 -19.62
C HIS A 45 10.86 -52.13 -20.42
N ALA A 46 11.87 -51.27 -20.45
CA ALA A 46 13.13 -51.56 -21.13
C ALA A 46 13.80 -52.83 -20.59
N ALA A 47 13.89 -52.97 -19.26
CA ALA A 47 14.51 -54.12 -18.63
C ALA A 47 13.73 -55.44 -18.87
N VAL A 48 12.39 -55.40 -18.85
CA VAL A 48 11.56 -56.59 -19.09
C VAL A 48 11.61 -57.03 -20.56
N VAL A 49 11.77 -56.10 -21.50
CA VAL A 49 11.89 -56.42 -22.93
C VAL A 49 13.17 -57.21 -23.20
N GLU A 50 14.30 -56.83 -22.62
CA GLU A 50 15.61 -57.48 -22.83
C GLU A 50 15.75 -58.87 -22.17
N THR A 51 14.81 -59.27 -21.31
CA THR A 51 14.87 -60.57 -20.60
C THR A 51 14.16 -61.70 -21.35
N HIS A 52 14.68 -62.93 -21.24
CA HIS A 52 14.07 -64.16 -21.78
C HIS A 52 12.92 -64.72 -20.92
N LEU A 53 12.16 -63.86 -20.24
CA LEU A 53 11.03 -64.27 -19.41
C LEU A 53 9.85 -64.78 -20.26
N PRO A 54 9.09 -65.79 -19.79
CA PRO A 54 7.83 -66.18 -20.41
C PRO A 54 6.83 -65.02 -20.39
N TYR A 55 5.97 -64.93 -21.40
CA TYR A 55 5.06 -63.79 -21.60
C TYR A 55 4.23 -63.44 -20.36
N VAL A 56 3.70 -64.45 -19.66
CA VAL A 56 2.90 -64.29 -18.44
C VAL A 56 3.71 -63.61 -17.32
N ALA A 57 4.99 -63.94 -17.18
CA ALA A 57 5.87 -63.31 -16.20
C ALA A 57 6.16 -61.84 -16.54
N LYS A 58 6.33 -61.52 -17.84
CA LYS A 58 6.47 -60.12 -18.28
C LYS A 58 5.24 -59.30 -17.90
N VAL A 59 4.04 -59.80 -18.21
CA VAL A 59 2.79 -59.11 -17.86
C VAL A 59 2.66 -58.93 -16.34
N LEU A 60 2.94 -59.96 -15.54
CA LEU A 60 2.89 -59.89 -14.08
C LEU A 60 3.85 -58.86 -13.48
N VAL A 61 5.09 -58.81 -13.95
CA VAL A 61 6.07 -57.84 -13.47
C VAL A 61 5.61 -56.42 -13.79
N LEU A 62 5.14 -56.17 -15.02
CA LEU A 62 4.68 -54.84 -15.42
C LEU A 62 3.45 -54.39 -14.62
N THR A 63 2.45 -55.25 -14.42
CA THR A 63 1.24 -54.90 -13.67
C THR A 63 1.51 -54.68 -12.19
N LEU A 64 2.35 -55.52 -11.56
CA LEU A 64 2.77 -55.32 -10.17
C LEU A 64 3.54 -54.02 -10.01
N THR A 65 4.47 -53.72 -10.92
CA THR A 65 5.29 -52.51 -10.80
C THR A 65 4.45 -51.24 -10.99
N ALA A 66 3.53 -51.22 -11.97
CA ALA A 66 2.60 -50.12 -12.17
C ALA A 66 1.69 -49.91 -10.94
N THR A 67 1.17 -51.00 -10.36
CA THR A 67 0.31 -50.94 -9.16
C THR A 67 1.07 -50.39 -7.96
N VAL A 68 2.30 -50.86 -7.73
CA VAL A 68 3.18 -50.37 -6.65
C VAL A 68 3.52 -48.90 -6.85
N LEU A 69 3.81 -48.45 -8.09
CA LEU A 69 4.09 -47.06 -8.41
C LEU A 69 2.92 -46.13 -8.10
N VAL A 70 1.69 -46.52 -8.44
CA VAL A 70 0.48 -45.73 -8.13
C VAL A 70 0.31 -45.57 -6.62
N ILE A 71 0.51 -46.64 -5.85
CA ILE A 71 0.42 -46.60 -4.38
C ILE A 71 1.54 -45.72 -3.79
N TRP A 72 2.76 -45.83 -4.32
CA TRP A 72 3.91 -45.07 -3.84
C TRP A 72 3.85 -43.58 -4.20
N VAL A 73 3.27 -43.22 -5.34
CA VAL A 73 3.04 -41.81 -5.72
C VAL A 73 1.93 -41.17 -4.89
N ALA A 74 0.96 -41.96 -4.42
CA ALA A 74 -0.03 -41.49 -3.45
C ALA A 74 0.58 -41.25 -2.05
N GLU A 75 1.77 -41.77 -1.75
CA GLU A 75 2.48 -41.50 -0.50
C GLU A 75 3.08 -40.07 -0.47
N PRO A 76 3.01 -39.38 0.68
CA PRO A 76 3.39 -37.96 0.83
C PRO A 76 4.90 -37.66 0.72
N SER A 77 5.70 -38.62 0.27
CA SER A 77 7.16 -38.52 0.15
C SER A 77 7.59 -37.99 -1.22
N ALA A 78 6.93 -38.40 -2.32
CA ALA A 78 7.24 -37.87 -3.66
C ALA A 78 6.81 -36.40 -3.81
N SER A 79 5.68 -36.04 -3.20
CA SER A 79 5.18 -34.65 -3.20
C SER A 79 6.16 -33.70 -2.50
N ARG A 80 6.94 -34.17 -1.51
CA ARG A 80 7.95 -33.38 -0.79
C ARG A 80 9.10 -32.90 -1.68
N MET A 81 9.60 -33.73 -2.59
CA MET A 81 10.69 -33.36 -3.52
C MET A 81 10.26 -32.32 -4.55
N LEU A 82 8.99 -32.32 -4.94
CA LEU A 82 8.45 -31.41 -5.95
C LEU A 82 7.74 -30.19 -5.35
N ARG A 83 7.78 -29.97 -4.03
CA ARG A 83 7.05 -28.86 -3.35
C ARG A 83 7.40 -27.49 -3.93
N SER A 84 8.69 -27.17 -4.05
CA SER A 84 9.13 -25.87 -4.57
C SER A 84 8.67 -25.65 -6.02
N TRP A 85 8.64 -26.70 -6.84
CA TRP A 85 8.11 -26.64 -8.21
C TRP A 85 6.58 -26.53 -8.24
N LEU A 86 5.87 -27.36 -7.47
CA LEU A 86 4.40 -27.40 -7.36
C LEU A 86 3.83 -26.02 -7.00
N HIS A 87 4.45 -25.35 -6.02
CA HIS A 87 4.02 -24.04 -5.54
C HIS A 87 4.77 -22.86 -6.18
N GLY A 88 5.68 -23.09 -7.14
CA GLY A 88 6.50 -22.06 -7.77
C GLY A 88 5.73 -20.83 -8.28
N PRO A 89 4.59 -20.94 -8.98
CA PRO A 89 3.80 -19.80 -9.43
C PRO A 89 3.16 -19.01 -8.29
N ALA A 90 2.65 -19.71 -7.27
CA ALA A 90 2.07 -19.08 -6.08
C ALA A 90 3.14 -18.33 -5.28
N LEU A 91 4.33 -18.92 -5.14
CA LEU A 91 5.52 -18.28 -4.58
C LEU A 91 5.94 -17.05 -5.39
N ARG A 92 5.98 -17.15 -6.73
CA ARG A 92 6.27 -16.01 -7.61
C ARG A 92 5.24 -14.90 -7.49
N HIS A 93 3.96 -15.23 -7.33
CA HIS A 93 2.88 -14.27 -7.15
C HIS A 93 2.97 -13.57 -5.79
N ARG A 94 3.18 -14.32 -4.69
CA ARG A 94 3.42 -13.75 -3.36
C ARG A 94 4.66 -12.88 -3.35
N LYS A 95 5.75 -13.32 -3.99
CA LYS A 95 6.96 -12.51 -4.18
C LYS A 95 6.68 -11.24 -4.98
N ARG A 96 5.83 -11.29 -6.01
CA ARG A 96 5.37 -10.10 -6.75
C ARG A 96 4.58 -9.13 -5.88
N LEU A 97 3.67 -9.63 -5.04
CA LEU A 97 2.90 -8.80 -4.11
C LEU A 97 3.81 -8.16 -3.05
N ASN A 98 4.73 -8.95 -2.47
CA ASN A 98 5.72 -8.46 -1.51
C ASN A 98 6.76 -7.52 -2.12
N THR A 99 6.91 -7.50 -3.45
CA THR A 99 7.80 -6.56 -4.15
C THR A 99 7.04 -5.43 -4.83
N ALA A 100 5.70 -5.45 -4.77
CA ALA A 100 4.88 -4.37 -5.32
C ALA A 100 5.22 -3.07 -4.56
N PRO A 101 5.29 -1.92 -5.24
CA PRO A 101 5.65 -0.67 -4.59
C PRO A 101 4.63 -0.31 -3.50
N ALA A 102 5.12 -0.11 -2.28
CA ALA A 102 4.33 0.36 -1.16
C ALA A 102 4.33 1.89 -1.14
N LEU A 103 3.14 2.47 -0.93
CA LEU A 103 2.99 3.91 -0.81
C LEU A 103 3.12 4.32 0.65
N TRP A 104 3.95 5.33 0.89
CA TRP A 104 4.22 5.88 2.22
C TRP A 104 4.02 7.39 2.22
N ARG A 105 3.58 7.91 3.36
CA ARG A 105 3.68 9.34 3.65
C ARG A 105 4.75 9.52 4.73
N ALA A 106 5.60 10.51 4.53
CA ALA A 106 6.66 10.84 5.47
C ALA A 106 6.65 12.33 5.78
N ARG A 107 7.03 12.70 6.99
CA ARG A 107 7.25 14.09 7.40
C ARG A 107 8.55 14.21 8.15
N THR A 108 9.31 15.26 7.90
CA THR A 108 10.50 15.57 8.69
C THR A 108 10.85 17.06 8.63
N VAL A 109 11.47 17.58 9.69
CA VAL A 109 11.93 18.98 9.73
C VAL A 109 13.38 19.07 9.26
N LEU A 110 13.60 19.85 8.20
CA LEU A 110 14.92 20.16 7.65
C LEU A 110 15.39 21.54 8.07
N ARG A 111 16.70 21.79 7.95
CA ARG A 111 17.25 23.15 8.06
C ARG A 111 16.96 23.91 6.76
N ASP A 112 16.54 25.15 6.88
CA ASP A 112 16.33 26.03 5.72
C ASP A 112 17.68 26.55 5.18
N GLN A 113 18.36 25.69 4.42
CA GLN A 113 19.63 26.01 3.80
C GLN A 113 19.84 25.19 2.53
N PRO A 114 20.61 25.71 1.56
CA PRO A 114 20.96 24.96 0.36
C PRO A 114 21.53 23.58 0.67
N GLY A 115 21.07 22.57 -0.08
CA GLY A 115 21.55 21.18 0.04
C GLY A 115 20.86 20.33 1.12
N SER A 116 19.99 20.88 1.97
CA SER A 116 19.23 20.07 2.94
C SER A 116 18.33 19.04 2.25
N LEU A 117 17.50 19.48 1.29
CA LEU A 117 16.63 18.58 0.53
C LEU A 117 17.44 17.58 -0.31
N GLN A 118 18.57 18.00 -0.88
CA GLN A 118 19.46 17.12 -1.65
C GLN A 118 19.94 15.92 -0.82
N LYS A 119 20.27 16.12 0.46
CA LYS A 119 20.72 15.03 1.34
C LYS A 119 19.60 14.02 1.60
N ILE A 120 18.37 14.50 1.84
CA ILE A 120 17.18 13.66 1.99
C ILE A 120 16.91 12.87 0.71
N THR A 121 16.84 13.54 -0.44
CA THR A 121 16.55 12.86 -1.71
C THR A 121 17.62 11.83 -2.05
N GLN A 122 18.90 12.12 -1.76
CA GLN A 122 19.98 11.16 -1.94
C GLN A 122 19.89 9.97 -0.98
N ALA A 123 19.46 10.17 0.27
CA ALA A 123 19.25 9.08 1.22
C ALA A 123 18.10 8.17 0.78
N LEU A 124 16.97 8.74 0.37
CA LEU A 124 15.81 8.00 -0.16
C LEU A 124 16.16 7.23 -1.46
N ALA A 125 16.98 7.83 -2.33
CA ALA A 125 17.43 7.17 -3.56
C ALA A 125 18.26 5.90 -3.30
N ARG A 126 19.00 5.82 -2.19
CA ARG A 126 19.73 4.58 -1.81
C ARG A 126 18.81 3.42 -1.46
N LEU A 127 17.56 3.71 -1.10
CA LEU A 127 16.51 2.73 -0.86
C LEU A 127 15.66 2.46 -2.10
N ASP A 128 16.06 2.96 -3.28
CA ASP A 128 15.29 2.89 -4.52
C ASP A 128 13.85 3.43 -4.35
N THR A 129 13.70 4.42 -3.45
CA THR A 129 12.41 5.03 -3.13
C THR A 129 12.17 6.23 -4.04
N ASN A 130 11.05 6.21 -4.77
CA ASN A 130 10.64 7.30 -5.63
C ASN A 130 9.81 8.33 -4.85
N ILE A 131 10.03 9.62 -5.12
CA ILE A 131 9.27 10.72 -4.51
C ILE A 131 8.18 11.14 -5.48
N LEU A 132 6.93 10.95 -5.07
CA LEU A 132 5.74 11.21 -5.88
C LEU A 132 5.23 12.64 -5.72
N SER A 133 5.31 13.18 -4.51
CA SER A 133 5.01 14.58 -4.22
C SER A 133 5.80 15.08 -3.02
N ILE A 134 6.01 16.40 -2.97
CA ILE A 134 6.64 17.12 -1.86
C ILE A 134 5.76 18.33 -1.53
N HIS A 135 5.45 18.51 -0.26
CA HIS A 135 4.85 19.73 0.28
C HIS A 135 5.79 20.31 1.34
N ILE A 136 5.92 21.62 1.35
CA ILE A 136 6.93 22.33 2.14
C ILE A 136 6.20 23.36 3.00
N HIS A 137 6.37 23.29 4.32
CA HIS A 137 5.72 24.16 5.28
C HIS A 137 6.78 24.85 6.16
N PRO A 138 6.87 26.19 6.16
CA PRO A 138 7.74 26.92 7.07
C PRO A 138 7.34 26.67 8.53
N VAL A 139 8.31 26.38 9.41
CA VAL A 139 8.06 26.15 10.86
C VAL A 139 9.15 26.81 11.72
N ALA A 140 8.86 27.03 13.00
CA ALA A 140 9.87 27.52 13.94
C ALA A 140 11.08 26.56 13.98
N GLY A 141 12.25 27.05 13.57
CA GLY A 141 13.50 26.28 13.56
C GLY A 141 13.79 25.50 12.26
N GLY A 142 13.02 25.70 11.19
CA GLY A 142 13.36 25.12 9.88
C GLY A 142 12.16 25.01 8.93
N VAL A 143 12.15 23.96 8.14
CA VAL A 143 11.09 23.68 7.17
C VAL A 143 10.59 22.27 7.37
N LEU A 144 9.29 22.11 7.55
CA LEU A 144 8.64 20.80 7.62
C LEU A 144 8.34 20.35 6.19
N ASP A 145 9.04 19.31 5.75
CA ASP A 145 8.81 18.70 4.46
C ASP A 145 7.91 17.47 4.63
N GLU A 146 6.84 17.42 3.85
CA GLU A 146 5.97 16.25 3.71
C GLU A 146 6.21 15.59 2.36
N PHE A 147 6.43 14.28 2.36
CA PHE A 147 6.70 13.49 1.18
C PHE A 147 5.61 12.44 0.99
N VAL A 148 5.22 12.20 -0.26
CA VAL A 148 4.55 10.97 -0.67
C VAL A 148 5.58 10.13 -1.42
N LEU A 149 5.83 8.93 -0.93
CA LEU A 149 6.90 8.05 -1.38
C LEU A 149 6.33 6.75 -1.94
N SER A 150 6.96 6.25 -3.00
CA SER A 150 6.77 4.89 -3.50
C SER A 150 8.05 4.13 -3.25
N ALA A 151 8.00 3.18 -2.31
CA ALA A 151 9.15 2.38 -1.92
C ALA A 151 8.98 0.94 -2.42
N PRO A 152 10.06 0.22 -2.76
CA PRO A 152 9.99 -1.22 -3.04
C PRO A 152 9.33 -1.97 -1.87
N GLY A 153 8.59 -3.05 -2.15
CA GLY A 153 7.81 -3.73 -1.10
C GLY A 153 8.63 -4.39 0.03
N ASN A 154 9.96 -4.47 -0.11
CA ASN A 154 10.89 -4.89 0.95
C ASN A 154 11.40 -3.73 1.83
N VAL A 155 11.01 -2.48 1.54
CA VAL A 155 11.35 -1.28 2.32
C VAL A 155 10.18 -0.97 3.24
N GLY A 156 10.42 -1.04 4.55
CA GLY A 156 9.45 -0.76 5.58
C GLY A 156 9.60 0.64 6.19
N GLU A 157 8.76 0.91 7.19
CA GLU A 157 8.75 2.17 7.94
C GLU A 157 10.11 2.48 8.56
N ARG A 158 10.77 1.45 9.12
CA ARG A 158 12.05 1.60 9.82
C ARG A 158 13.16 2.07 8.89
N GLU A 159 13.28 1.46 7.71
CA GLU A 159 14.28 1.83 6.71
C GLU A 159 14.05 3.27 6.21
N LEU A 160 12.80 3.67 6.00
CA LEU A 160 12.46 5.04 5.60
C LEU A 160 12.78 6.06 6.71
N LEU A 161 12.46 5.74 7.97
CA LEU A 161 12.81 6.58 9.11
C LEU A 161 14.33 6.76 9.24
N GLU A 162 15.09 5.69 9.07
CA GLU A 162 16.56 5.72 9.07
C GLU A 162 17.09 6.60 7.93
N ALA A 163 16.60 6.42 6.70
CA ALA A 163 17.01 7.25 5.56
C ALA A 163 16.70 8.74 5.75
N LEU A 164 15.54 9.09 6.33
CA LEU A 164 15.20 10.48 6.63
C LEU A 164 16.15 11.08 7.68
N ARG A 165 16.53 10.33 8.72
CA ARG A 165 17.50 10.77 9.73
C ARG A 165 18.88 10.96 9.11
N ASP A 166 19.33 10.01 8.30
CA ASP A 166 20.62 10.07 7.60
C ASP A 166 20.70 11.25 6.62
N GLY A 167 19.57 11.61 6.01
CA GLY A 167 19.41 12.80 5.18
C GLY A 167 19.44 14.13 5.96
N GLY A 168 19.51 14.09 7.29
CA GLY A 168 19.52 15.27 8.16
C GLY A 168 18.14 15.71 8.66
N GLY A 169 17.13 14.87 8.47
CA GLY A 169 15.76 15.07 8.95
C GLY A 169 15.63 14.97 10.47
N ARG A 170 14.95 15.96 11.07
CA ARG A 170 14.60 15.95 12.50
C ARG A 170 13.16 15.51 12.68
N HIS A 171 12.90 14.79 13.77
CA HIS A 171 11.58 14.25 14.14
C HIS A 171 10.85 13.57 12.96
N PRO A 172 11.48 12.62 12.25
CA PRO A 172 10.83 11.99 11.11
C PRO A 172 9.69 11.09 11.58
N HIS A 173 8.58 11.16 10.86
CA HIS A 173 7.42 10.30 11.01
C HIS A 173 7.07 9.70 9.65
N VAL A 174 6.81 8.40 9.61
CA VAL A 174 6.49 7.67 8.38
C VAL A 174 5.28 6.79 8.66
N TRP A 175 4.33 6.74 7.73
CA TRP A 175 3.17 5.85 7.84
C TRP A 175 2.67 5.41 6.46
N PRO A 176 2.01 4.25 6.36
CA PRO A 176 1.45 3.76 5.10
C PRO A 176 0.42 4.73 4.53
N THR A 177 0.34 4.81 3.20
CA THR A 177 -0.67 5.63 2.52
C THR A 177 -1.23 4.95 1.28
N THR A 178 -2.24 5.56 0.66
CA THR A 178 -2.90 5.05 -0.55
C THR A 178 -2.72 6.02 -1.71
N ALA A 179 -3.09 5.62 -2.93
CA ALA A 179 -3.01 6.49 -4.11
C ALA A 179 -3.80 7.80 -3.96
N LEU A 180 -4.78 7.86 -3.05
CA LEU A 180 -5.52 9.09 -2.72
C LEU A 180 -4.60 10.19 -2.16
N ALA A 181 -3.47 9.82 -1.54
CA ALA A 181 -2.47 10.76 -1.07
C ALA A 181 -1.75 11.53 -2.18
N MET A 182 -1.81 11.03 -3.42
CA MET A 182 -1.26 11.68 -4.62
C MET A 182 -2.24 12.67 -5.26
N ALA A 183 -3.47 12.77 -4.76
CA ALA A 183 -4.46 13.68 -5.29
C ALA A 183 -3.94 15.12 -5.18
N ASP A 184 -3.73 15.77 -6.32
CA ASP A 184 -3.45 17.20 -6.36
C ASP A 184 -4.62 18.01 -5.77
N GLY A 185 -4.40 19.31 -5.57
CA GLY A 185 -5.42 20.19 -4.99
C GLY A 185 -6.73 20.22 -5.80
N GLN A 186 -6.69 19.93 -7.10
CA GLN A 186 -7.87 19.90 -7.97
C GLN A 186 -8.69 18.63 -7.72
N THR A 187 -8.02 17.47 -7.67
CA THR A 187 -8.62 16.17 -7.37
C THR A 187 -9.20 16.14 -5.96
N LYS A 188 -8.50 16.74 -4.98
CA LYS A 188 -9.03 16.95 -3.63
C LYS A 188 -10.29 17.82 -3.65
N ALA A 189 -10.29 18.94 -4.38
CA ALA A 189 -11.45 19.80 -4.49
C ALA A 189 -12.66 19.09 -5.13
N LEU A 190 -12.45 18.26 -6.16
CA LEU A 190 -13.52 17.46 -6.77
C LEU A 190 -14.07 16.38 -5.83
N SER A 191 -13.20 15.74 -5.03
CA SER A 191 -13.62 14.77 -4.02
C SER A 191 -14.45 15.43 -2.92
N LEU A 192 -14.06 16.63 -2.48
CA LEU A 192 -14.84 17.44 -1.53
C LEU A 192 -16.18 17.90 -2.14
N ALA A 193 -16.21 18.26 -3.42
CA ALA A 193 -17.44 18.60 -4.13
C ALA A 193 -18.39 17.38 -4.21
N ALA A 194 -17.88 16.19 -4.51
CA ALA A 194 -18.68 14.96 -4.52
C ALA A 194 -19.22 14.60 -3.13
N ARG A 195 -18.42 14.85 -2.08
CA ARG A 195 -18.82 14.68 -0.68
C ARG A 195 -19.99 15.63 -0.32
N ILE A 196 -19.88 16.91 -0.66
CA ILE A 196 -20.96 17.90 -0.51
C ILE A 196 -22.19 17.51 -1.34
N ALA A 197 -22.00 16.94 -2.53
CA ALA A 197 -23.11 16.44 -3.36
C ALA A 197 -23.90 15.30 -2.71
N GLY A 198 -23.24 14.47 -1.89
CA GLY A 198 -23.92 13.44 -1.10
C GLY A 198 -24.56 13.96 0.18
N ASN A 199 -24.02 15.04 0.77
CA ASN A 199 -24.56 15.69 1.96
C ASN A 199 -24.15 17.17 2.01
N PRO A 200 -25.06 18.11 1.66
CA PRO A 200 -24.77 19.55 1.68
C PRO A 200 -24.34 20.11 3.05
N ASP A 201 -24.75 19.46 4.15
CA ASP A 201 -24.41 19.88 5.52
C ASP A 201 -22.92 19.74 5.84
N GLU A 202 -22.17 18.97 5.04
CA GLU A 202 -20.72 18.81 5.22
C GLU A 202 -19.90 19.99 4.72
N LEU A 203 -20.53 21.01 4.11
CA LEU A 203 -19.86 22.21 3.59
C LEU A 203 -18.84 22.83 4.57
N PRO A 204 -19.16 23.08 5.86
CA PRO A 204 -18.21 23.70 6.78
C PRO A 204 -16.93 22.87 6.93
N LEU A 205 -17.08 21.55 7.09
CA LEU A 205 -15.94 20.64 7.28
C LEU A 205 -15.14 20.50 5.99
N ALA A 206 -15.82 20.41 4.83
CA ALA A 206 -15.18 20.29 3.54
C ALA A 206 -14.34 21.54 3.19
N VAL A 207 -14.85 22.74 3.47
CA VAL A 207 -14.10 23.98 3.24
C VAL A 207 -12.93 24.13 4.22
N ALA A 208 -13.12 23.77 5.49
CA ALA A 208 -12.03 23.74 6.47
C ALA A 208 -10.89 22.84 5.99
N GLU A 209 -11.23 21.67 5.44
CA GLU A 209 -10.27 20.72 4.88
C GLU A 209 -9.61 21.24 3.57
N LEU A 210 -10.39 21.88 2.69
CA LEU A 210 -9.86 22.47 1.45
C LEU A 210 -8.81 23.55 1.75
N LEU A 211 -9.07 24.38 2.76
CA LEU A 211 -8.26 25.55 3.09
C LEU A 211 -7.20 25.29 4.16
N SER A 212 -7.17 24.09 4.74
CA SER A 212 -6.38 23.77 5.93
C SER A 212 -6.62 24.79 7.06
N ALA A 213 -7.88 25.16 7.26
CA ALA A 213 -8.31 26.20 8.19
C ALA A 213 -9.17 25.63 9.31
N ARG A 214 -9.25 26.34 10.43
CA ARG A 214 -10.12 26.00 11.55
C ARG A 214 -11.48 26.66 11.39
N ILE A 215 -12.56 25.96 11.74
CA ILE A 215 -13.90 26.56 11.84
C ILE A 215 -13.97 27.30 13.16
N VAL A 216 -14.41 28.56 13.13
CA VAL A 216 -14.62 29.37 14.33
C VAL A 216 -16.06 29.14 14.81
N PRO A 217 -16.26 28.66 16.05
CA PRO A 217 -17.60 28.50 16.62
C PRO A 217 -18.34 29.84 16.68
N VAL A 218 -19.66 29.81 16.48
CA VAL A 218 -20.53 31.00 16.57
C VAL A 218 -20.76 31.43 18.04
N THR A 219 -19.98 30.95 19.00
CA THR A 219 -20.10 31.32 20.43
C THR A 219 -19.45 32.68 20.70
N ALA A 220 -19.78 33.28 21.85
CA ALA A 220 -19.16 34.52 22.28
C ALA A 220 -17.65 34.35 22.52
N GLU A 221 -17.23 33.21 23.08
CA GLU A 221 -15.80 32.93 23.30
C GLU A 221 -15.05 32.78 21.97
N GLY A 222 -15.62 32.06 20.98
CA GLY A 222 -14.99 31.88 19.67
C GLY A 222 -14.78 33.19 18.91
N ARG A 223 -15.72 34.15 19.04
CA ARG A 223 -15.55 35.50 18.48
C ARG A 223 -14.50 36.32 19.22
N GLN A 224 -14.40 36.19 20.54
CA GLN A 224 -13.42 36.90 21.36
C GLN A 224 -11.99 36.41 21.08
N GLU A 225 -11.79 35.10 20.95
CA GLU A 225 -10.52 34.48 20.62
C GLU A 225 -10.03 34.91 19.22
N LEU A 226 -10.95 34.98 18.26
CA LEU A 226 -10.64 35.45 16.92
C LEU A 226 -10.26 36.93 16.92
N ALA A 227 -11.00 37.79 17.64
CA ALA A 227 -10.70 39.22 17.72
C ALA A 227 -9.33 39.50 18.37
N ALA A 228 -8.87 38.63 19.28
CA ALA A 228 -7.58 38.77 19.94
C ALA A 228 -6.39 38.26 19.11
N SER A 229 -6.63 37.44 18.08
CA SER A 229 -5.57 36.72 17.36
C SER A 229 -5.61 36.85 15.83
N ALA A 230 -6.65 37.47 15.27
CA ALA A 230 -6.82 37.60 13.82
C ALA A 230 -5.94 38.69 13.21
N ASP A 231 -4.94 38.25 12.44
CA ASP A 231 -4.19 39.12 11.54
C ASP A 231 -4.96 39.38 10.24
N ALA A 232 -4.62 40.45 9.53
CA ALA A 232 -5.27 40.82 8.27
C ALA A 232 -5.26 39.67 7.25
N GLY A 233 -6.43 39.28 6.76
CA GLY A 233 -6.58 38.24 5.74
C GLY A 233 -6.50 36.79 6.24
N THR A 234 -6.26 36.55 7.53
CA THR A 234 -6.23 35.20 8.12
C THR A 234 -7.62 34.64 8.46
N VAL A 235 -8.66 35.45 8.27
CA VAL A 235 -10.06 35.11 8.51
C VAL A 235 -10.83 35.16 7.19
N LEU A 236 -11.52 34.08 6.86
CA LEU A 236 -12.42 34.01 5.71
C LEU A 236 -13.83 33.70 6.20
N LYS A 237 -14.78 34.56 5.83
CA LYS A 237 -16.19 34.38 6.16
C LYS A 237 -16.92 34.00 4.88
N ILE A 238 -17.64 32.88 4.92
CA ILE A 238 -18.42 32.38 3.80
C ILE A 238 -19.89 32.49 4.17
N PRO A 239 -20.69 33.29 3.44
CA PRO A 239 -22.12 33.32 3.65
C PRO A 239 -22.71 31.95 3.28
N THR A 240 -23.62 31.45 4.09
CA THR A 240 -24.45 30.30 3.73
C THR A 240 -25.90 30.68 3.94
N ALA A 241 -26.78 30.25 3.02
CA ALA A 241 -28.20 30.59 3.07
C ALA A 241 -28.96 30.00 4.26
N TRP A 242 -28.50 28.87 4.85
CA TRP A 242 -29.30 28.09 5.81
C TRP A 242 -28.77 28.06 7.24
N HIS A 243 -27.45 28.09 7.43
CA HIS A 243 -26.83 27.98 8.77
C HIS A 243 -26.17 29.28 9.23
N GLY A 244 -26.38 30.36 8.48
CA GLY A 244 -25.69 31.62 8.70
C GLY A 244 -24.22 31.55 8.23
N PRO A 245 -23.47 32.64 8.37
CA PRO A 245 -22.12 32.68 7.83
C PRO A 245 -21.17 31.79 8.63
N VAL A 246 -20.44 30.93 7.92
CA VAL A 246 -19.38 30.10 8.51
C VAL A 246 -18.07 30.88 8.44
N THR A 247 -17.34 30.92 9.55
CA THR A 247 -16.07 31.65 9.65
C THR A 247 -14.91 30.67 9.77
N PHE A 248 -13.88 30.88 8.96
CA PHE A 248 -12.67 30.09 8.89
C PHE A 248 -11.49 30.93 9.33
N TYR A 249 -10.55 30.31 10.06
CA TYR A 249 -9.36 30.96 10.58
C TYR A 249 -8.11 30.13 10.32
N ARG A 250 -7.09 30.77 9.73
CA ARG A 250 -5.78 30.16 9.46
C ARG A 250 -4.66 31.07 10.02
N PRO A 251 -4.14 30.79 11.24
CA PRO A 251 -3.19 31.67 11.92
C PRO A 251 -1.89 31.80 11.11
N GLY A 252 -1.39 33.03 10.94
CA GLY A 252 -0.12 33.31 10.28
C GLY A 252 -0.11 33.16 8.75
N GLU A 253 -1.19 32.69 8.13
CA GLU A 253 -1.25 32.45 6.68
C GLU A 253 -2.54 33.06 6.08
N PRO A 254 -2.46 34.26 5.45
CA PRO A 254 -3.63 34.90 4.87
C PRO A 254 -4.21 34.08 3.72
N PHE A 255 -5.54 34.15 3.55
CA PHE A 255 -6.22 33.51 2.42
C PHE A 255 -5.95 34.26 1.13
N THR A 256 -5.55 33.52 0.10
CA THR A 256 -5.41 34.06 -1.24
C THR A 256 -6.78 34.31 -1.88
N PRO A 257 -6.87 35.19 -2.90
CA PRO A 257 -8.09 35.36 -3.67
C PRO A 257 -8.58 34.06 -4.34
N ALA A 258 -7.65 33.22 -4.79
CA ALA A 258 -7.98 31.94 -5.42
C ALA A 258 -8.56 30.91 -4.43
N GLU A 259 -8.01 30.86 -3.20
CA GLU A 259 -8.56 30.04 -2.13
C GLU A 259 -9.98 30.49 -1.75
N SER A 260 -10.15 31.80 -1.58
CA SER A 260 -11.45 32.40 -1.28
C SER A 260 -12.46 32.07 -2.37
N ALA A 261 -12.08 32.20 -3.65
CA ALA A 261 -12.94 31.87 -4.78
C ALA A 261 -13.35 30.39 -4.80
N ARG A 262 -12.42 29.45 -4.56
CA ARG A 262 -12.75 28.00 -4.49
C ARG A 262 -13.73 27.69 -3.38
N ALA A 263 -13.53 28.30 -2.21
CA ALA A 263 -14.41 28.10 -1.07
C ALA A 263 -15.83 28.64 -1.32
N HIS A 264 -15.95 29.81 -1.97
CA HIS A 264 -17.25 30.34 -2.40
C HIS A 264 -17.93 29.43 -3.44
N ARG A 265 -17.18 28.84 -4.38
CA ARG A 265 -17.75 27.89 -5.36
C ARG A 265 -18.25 26.59 -4.73
N LEU A 266 -17.58 26.07 -3.70
CA LEU A 266 -18.11 24.93 -2.93
C LEU A 266 -19.39 25.29 -2.16
N ALA A 267 -19.45 26.51 -1.61
CA ALA A 267 -20.66 27.00 -0.93
C ALA A 267 -21.83 27.16 -1.92
N GLU A 268 -21.59 27.74 -3.09
CA GLU A 268 -22.58 27.86 -4.16
C GLU A 268 -23.10 26.48 -4.61
N LEU A 269 -22.22 25.49 -4.76
CA LEU A 269 -22.61 24.11 -5.07
C LEU A 269 -23.53 23.52 -3.99
N ALA A 270 -23.16 23.63 -2.72
CA ALA A 270 -23.99 23.19 -1.60
C ALA A 270 -25.36 23.90 -1.61
N GLU A 271 -25.37 25.20 -1.93
CA GLU A 271 -26.59 26.02 -2.05
C GLU A 271 -27.53 25.53 -3.14
N MET A 272 -27.00 25.17 -4.32
CA MET A 272 -27.81 24.61 -5.40
C MET A 272 -28.41 23.25 -5.01
N LEU A 273 -27.63 22.39 -4.34
CA LEU A 273 -28.03 21.04 -3.99
C LEU A 273 -29.12 21.01 -2.91
N ALA A 274 -28.95 21.73 -1.81
CA ALA A 274 -29.97 21.73 -0.76
C ALA A 274 -31.23 22.54 -1.16
N TYR A 275 -31.16 23.42 -2.15
CA TYR A 275 -32.38 23.95 -2.78
C TYR A 275 -33.12 22.89 -3.60
N SER A 276 -32.40 21.99 -4.28
CA SER A 276 -33.01 20.92 -5.09
C SER A 276 -33.65 19.80 -4.27
N ASP A 277 -33.12 19.48 -3.09
CA ASP A 277 -33.72 18.48 -2.18
C ASP A 277 -35.03 18.97 -1.52
N ASN A 278 -35.24 20.29 -1.48
CA ASN A 278 -36.40 20.89 -0.82
C ASN A 278 -37.61 21.08 -1.77
N ARG A 279 -37.57 20.51 -2.97
CA ARG A 279 -38.59 20.63 -4.02
C ARG A 279 -39.16 19.26 -4.36
#